data_AF-A0A6P0X527-F1
#
_entry.id   AF-A0A6P0X527-F1
#
_cell.length_a   1.000
_cell.length_b   1.000
_cell.length_c   1.000
_cell.angle_alpha   90.00
_cell.angle_beta   90.00
_cell.angle_gamma   90.00
#
_symmetry.space_group_name_H-M   'P 1'
#
loop_
_entity.id
_entity.type
_entity.pdbx_description
1 polymer ?
#
loop_
_entity_poly.entity_id
_entity_poly.type
_entity_poly.pdbx_seq_one_letter_code
_entity_poly.pdbx_strand_id
1 'polypeptide(L)'
;MKFLTLTERAQLQNLLTHKTVLKTADAELRSALLTNCGLKEYFSLIQLDKPQLAFVTILCQQLSEVHNTVDGFPRLGLVIFLEYLSAIDISLSPEDQGFITHVIRKWEQQQFSSQKTPQEKIANLLAQERQKYSTVASGEPPIKVDRDVIIDYDLEAPMAKFRQEVGYEGAFVFAIGYRHLIILEHYIIERLRRELRGKTRRQNQQLEIRLYRKSIATPADIEREFLNKYQFADFTELFNTQGNTDMMLIIWNYDIPEKLMKPLAQDFWTTIARSISPCLKNQSRCFVIVWANVGKRPLPGVNGCTTLSTPKKFKPCDLLPWFRSQLKMGGIREEQIQHYLRRLENQDGELIGTYQEMNQIIHELQGSSRLYG
;
A
#
# COMPACT_ATOMS: atom_id res chain seq x y z
N MET A 1 -0.95 22.24 11.35
CA MET A 1 -1.24 22.42 9.91
C MET A 1 -0.07 23.02 9.12
N LYS A 2 1.18 23.07 9.64
CA LYS A 2 2.29 23.73 8.92
C LYS A 2 2.58 23.10 7.54
N PHE A 3 2.18 21.84 7.35
CA PHE A 3 2.26 21.07 6.11
C PHE A 3 1.23 21.42 5.03
N LEU A 4 0.19 22.20 5.38
CA LEU A 4 -0.85 22.66 4.45
C LEU A 4 -0.59 24.11 4.05
N THR A 5 -0.87 24.43 2.78
CA THR A 5 -0.90 25.81 2.27
C THR A 5 -2.03 26.60 2.91
N LEU A 6 -1.98 27.93 2.85
CA LEU A 6 -3.06 28.78 3.38
C LEU A 6 -4.43 28.43 2.76
N THR A 7 -4.46 28.16 1.45
CA THR A 7 -5.66 27.75 0.72
C THR A 7 -6.19 26.41 1.19
N GLU A 8 -5.31 25.41 1.37
CA GLU A 8 -5.71 24.09 1.86
C GLU A 8 -6.23 24.13 3.31
N ARG A 9 -5.66 25.00 4.16
CA ARG A 9 -6.16 25.20 5.53
C ARG A 9 -7.57 25.78 5.53
N ALA A 10 -7.80 26.80 4.71
CA ALA A 10 -9.12 27.41 4.57
C ALA A 10 -10.14 26.40 4.02
N GLN A 11 -9.75 25.60 3.03
CA GLN A 11 -10.61 24.56 2.47
C GLN A 11 -10.94 23.46 3.50
N LEU A 12 -9.98 23.02 4.31
CA LEU A 12 -10.22 22.02 5.35
C LEU A 12 -11.14 22.55 6.45
N GLN A 13 -10.91 23.78 6.92
CA GLN A 13 -11.78 24.42 7.90
C GLN A 13 -13.19 24.61 7.36
N ASN A 14 -13.32 25.01 6.09
CA ASN A 14 -14.60 25.16 5.43
C ASN A 14 -15.34 23.80 5.35
N LEU A 15 -14.65 22.75 4.92
CA LEU A 15 -15.19 21.39 4.88
C LEU A 15 -15.72 20.97 6.25
N LEU A 16 -14.89 21.06 7.30
CA LEU A 16 -15.26 20.65 8.65
C LEU A 16 -16.39 21.50 9.27
N THR A 17 -16.48 22.78 8.90
CA THR A 17 -17.57 23.67 9.34
C THR A 17 -18.91 23.33 8.67
N HIS A 18 -18.90 22.69 7.51
CA HIS A 18 -20.15 22.29 6.84
C HIS A 18 -20.60 20.87 7.23
N LYS A 19 -19.79 20.11 7.98
CA LYS A 19 -20.11 18.73 8.40
C LYS A 19 -21.20 18.66 9.45
N THR A 20 -22.24 17.91 9.14
CA THR A 20 -23.41 17.63 10.00
C THR A 20 -23.03 17.07 11.36
N VAL A 21 -22.05 16.17 11.41
CA VAL A 21 -21.58 15.53 12.65
C VAL A 21 -20.91 16.54 13.60
N LEU A 22 -20.38 17.66 13.09
CA LEU A 22 -19.75 18.72 13.88
C LEU A 22 -20.67 19.93 14.10
N LYS A 23 -21.88 19.95 13.51
CA LYS A 23 -22.87 21.03 13.66
C LYS A 23 -23.49 21.11 15.04
N THR A 24 -23.56 20.00 15.76
CA THR A 24 -24.12 20.01 17.12
C THR A 24 -23.24 20.82 18.07
N ALA A 25 -23.85 21.61 18.96
CA ALA A 25 -23.17 22.27 20.08
C ALA A 25 -23.08 21.35 21.32
N ASP A 26 -23.55 20.12 21.21
CA ASP A 26 -23.52 19.13 22.27
C ASP A 26 -22.08 18.67 22.56
N ALA A 27 -21.61 19.01 23.76
CA ALA A 27 -20.30 18.65 24.25
C ALA A 27 -20.15 17.14 24.48
N GLU A 28 -21.23 16.42 24.82
CA GLU A 28 -21.19 14.96 25.01
C GLU A 28 -21.00 14.25 23.66
N LEU A 29 -21.69 14.70 22.61
CA LEU A 29 -21.54 14.12 21.27
C LEU A 29 -20.13 14.39 20.69
N ARG A 30 -19.59 15.60 20.90
CA ARG A 30 -18.22 15.95 20.49
C ARG A 30 -17.16 15.17 21.28
N SER A 31 -17.40 14.95 22.57
CA SER A 31 -16.57 14.10 23.45
C SER A 31 -16.58 12.65 22.98
N ALA A 32 -17.76 12.10 22.66
CA ALA A 32 -17.90 10.74 22.13
C ALA A 32 -17.16 10.59 20.80
N LEU A 33 -17.27 11.57 19.91
CA LEU A 33 -16.57 11.57 18.63
C LEU A 33 -15.05 11.52 18.79
N LEU A 34 -14.49 12.40 19.63
CA LEU A 34 -13.06 12.40 19.92
C LEU A 34 -12.61 11.15 20.68
N THR A 35 -13.45 10.57 21.54
CA THR A 35 -13.18 9.28 22.21
C THR A 35 -13.02 8.17 21.18
N ASN A 36 -13.92 8.10 20.20
CA ASN A 36 -13.92 7.07 19.17
C ASN A 36 -12.73 7.20 18.22
N CYS A 37 -12.18 8.40 18.05
CA CYS A 37 -10.91 8.64 17.35
C CYS A 37 -9.67 8.27 18.18
N GLY A 38 -9.81 7.83 19.44
CA GLY A 38 -8.68 7.61 20.36
C GLY A 38 -8.02 8.91 20.84
N LEU A 39 -8.72 10.06 20.74
CA LEU A 39 -8.21 11.40 21.06
C LEU A 39 -8.75 11.92 22.42
N LYS A 40 -9.23 11.02 23.28
CA LYS A 40 -9.85 11.36 24.58
C LYS A 40 -8.97 12.20 25.51
N GLU A 41 -7.66 12.05 25.38
CA GLU A 41 -6.69 12.71 26.26
C GLU A 41 -6.56 14.21 25.94
N TYR A 42 -7.08 14.66 24.80
CA TYR A 42 -7.02 16.05 24.35
C TYR A 42 -8.29 16.85 24.65
N PHE A 43 -9.24 16.30 25.43
CA PHE A 43 -10.46 17.01 25.82
C PHE A 43 -10.20 18.32 26.56
N SER A 44 -9.20 18.34 27.43
CA SER A 44 -8.83 19.55 28.18
C SER A 44 -8.29 20.66 27.26
N LEU A 45 -7.80 20.32 26.07
CA LEU A 45 -7.25 21.25 25.09
C LEU A 45 -8.30 21.77 24.10
N ILE A 46 -9.39 21.02 23.91
CA ILE A 46 -10.43 21.34 22.93
C ILE A 46 -11.71 21.73 23.68
N GLN A 47 -12.08 23.00 23.61
CA GLN A 47 -13.30 23.51 24.25
C GLN A 47 -14.54 23.02 23.47
N LEU A 48 -15.15 21.94 23.96
CA LEU A 48 -16.22 21.20 23.30
C LEU A 48 -17.56 21.96 23.26
N ASP A 49 -17.73 22.97 24.10
CA ASP A 49 -18.93 23.78 24.28
C ASP A 49 -19.00 25.01 23.35
N LYS A 50 -17.99 25.20 22.48
CA LYS A 50 -17.91 26.39 21.63
C LYS A 50 -18.83 26.34 20.40
N PRO A 51 -19.26 27.51 19.88
CA PRO A 51 -19.96 27.59 18.60
C PRO A 51 -19.16 26.89 17.50
N GLN A 52 -19.85 26.28 16.53
CA GLN A 52 -19.26 25.37 15.55
C GLN A 52 -17.99 25.91 14.86
N LEU A 53 -18.01 27.16 14.38
CA LEU A 53 -16.85 27.76 13.71
C LEU A 53 -15.64 27.90 14.65
N ALA A 54 -15.88 28.34 15.89
CA ALA A 54 -14.84 28.45 16.90
C ALA A 54 -14.32 27.07 17.32
N PHE A 55 -15.22 26.09 17.48
CA PHE A 55 -14.87 24.70 17.77
C PHE A 55 -13.99 24.10 16.67
N VAL A 56 -14.38 24.20 15.39
CA VAL A 56 -13.59 23.69 14.26
C VAL A 56 -12.23 24.36 14.16
N THR A 57 -12.15 25.66 14.44
CA THR A 57 -10.89 26.41 14.43
C THR A 57 -9.95 25.90 15.53
N ILE A 58 -10.44 25.79 16.77
CA ILE A 58 -9.69 25.27 17.92
C ILE A 58 -9.28 23.82 17.67
N LEU A 59 -10.21 22.99 17.21
CA LEU A 59 -9.97 21.58 16.86
C LEU A 59 -8.84 21.43 15.84
N CYS A 60 -8.90 22.17 14.72
CA CYS A 60 -7.86 22.15 13.70
C CYS A 60 -6.51 22.61 14.23
N GLN A 61 -6.48 23.61 15.10
CA GLN A 61 -5.27 24.15 15.70
C GLN A 61 -4.64 23.16 16.68
N GLN A 62 -5.41 22.63 17.62
CA GLN A 62 -4.91 21.72 18.66
C GLN A 62 -4.49 20.37 18.07
N LEU A 63 -5.35 19.77 17.23
CA LEU A 63 -5.05 18.49 16.60
C LEU A 63 -3.88 18.54 15.62
N SER A 64 -3.49 19.76 15.22
CA SER A 64 -2.35 20.02 14.36
C SER A 64 -1.00 20.07 15.04
N GLU A 65 -0.99 20.02 16.37
CA GLU A 65 0.21 20.11 17.20
C GLU A 65 0.40 18.82 18.02
N VAL A 66 -0.70 18.13 18.34
CA VAL A 66 -0.65 16.87 19.09
C VAL A 66 -0.30 15.68 18.20
N HIS A 67 0.50 14.78 18.75
CA HIS A 67 0.84 13.49 18.14
C HIS A 67 0.39 12.38 19.08
N ASN A 68 -0.27 11.38 18.54
CA ASN A 68 -0.70 10.19 19.26
C ASN A 68 -0.03 8.95 18.64
N THR A 69 0.26 7.94 19.46
CA THR A 69 0.94 6.73 18.99
C THR A 69 -0.11 5.73 18.51
N VAL A 70 -0.15 5.50 17.19
CA VAL A 70 -1.01 4.50 16.56
C VAL A 70 -0.10 3.46 15.90
N ASP A 71 -0.29 2.19 16.23
CA ASP A 71 0.54 1.07 15.73
C ASP A 71 2.06 1.24 15.97
N GLY A 72 2.44 1.92 17.05
CA GLY A 72 3.83 2.15 17.42
C GLY A 72 4.50 3.33 16.71
N PHE A 73 3.78 4.09 15.88
CA PHE A 73 4.29 5.27 15.19
C PHE A 73 3.57 6.56 15.63
N PRO A 74 4.30 7.68 15.79
CA PRO A 74 3.68 8.97 16.11
C PRO A 74 2.87 9.47 14.91
N ARG A 75 1.56 9.59 15.08
CA ARG A 75 0.63 10.14 14.10
C ARG A 75 0.03 11.45 14.58
N LEU A 76 -0.12 12.41 13.66
CA LEU A 76 -0.71 13.70 13.97
C LEU A 76 -2.19 13.52 14.31
N GLY A 77 -2.65 14.11 15.41
CA GLY A 77 -4.04 14.00 15.87
C GLY A 77 -5.06 14.41 14.80
N LEU A 78 -4.72 15.41 13.98
CA LEU A 78 -5.56 15.87 12.87
C LEU A 78 -5.73 14.78 11.81
N VAL A 79 -4.68 14.01 11.52
CA VAL A 79 -4.75 12.92 10.53
C VAL A 79 -5.63 11.79 11.05
N ILE A 80 -5.44 11.38 12.30
CA ILE A 80 -6.27 10.36 12.96
C ILE A 80 -7.76 10.75 12.93
N PHE A 81 -8.04 12.02 13.22
CA PHE A 81 -9.39 12.56 13.18
C PHE A 81 -10.01 12.54 11.77
N LEU A 82 -9.25 12.91 10.75
CA LEU A 82 -9.71 12.91 9.36
C LEU A 82 -9.92 11.50 8.81
N GLU A 83 -9.07 10.54 9.18
CA GLU A 83 -9.23 9.12 8.85
C GLU A 83 -10.52 8.56 9.43
N TYR A 84 -10.80 8.87 10.70
CA TYR A 84 -12.05 8.48 11.33
C TYR A 84 -13.26 9.12 10.62
N LEU A 85 -13.24 10.43 10.37
CA LEU A 85 -14.31 11.11 9.64
C LEU A 85 -14.56 10.53 8.26
N SER A 86 -13.50 10.16 7.53
CA SER A 86 -13.62 9.51 6.22
C SER A 86 -14.22 8.11 6.30
N ALA A 87 -14.15 7.44 7.45
CA ALA A 87 -14.66 6.08 7.65
C ALA A 87 -16.11 6.05 8.14
N ILE A 88 -16.54 7.05 8.91
CA ILE A 88 -17.88 7.06 9.54
C ILE A 88 -18.94 7.86 8.76
N ASP A 89 -18.54 8.75 7.85
CA ASP A 89 -19.47 9.68 7.21
C ASP A 89 -19.81 9.28 5.77
N ILE A 90 -20.96 8.63 5.60
CA ILE A 90 -21.54 8.22 4.31
C ILE A 90 -21.98 9.44 3.47
N SER A 91 -22.05 10.63 4.07
CA SER A 91 -22.49 11.87 3.40
C SER A 91 -21.36 12.74 2.83
N LEU A 92 -20.12 12.23 2.82
CA LEU A 92 -19.00 12.89 2.15
C LEU A 92 -19.21 12.91 0.64
N SER A 93 -19.16 14.10 0.03
CA SER A 93 -19.06 14.18 -1.43
C SER A 93 -17.74 13.55 -1.90
N PRO A 94 -17.68 13.00 -3.12
CA PRO A 94 -16.43 12.47 -3.67
C PRO A 94 -15.29 13.52 -3.67
N GLU A 95 -15.64 14.79 -3.82
CA GLU A 95 -14.70 15.93 -3.78
C GLU A 95 -14.12 16.14 -2.37
N ASP A 96 -14.97 16.12 -1.35
CA ASP A 96 -14.54 16.24 0.05
C ASP A 96 -13.68 15.04 0.47
N GLN A 97 -14.05 13.83 0.05
CA GLN A 97 -13.30 12.61 0.33
C GLN A 97 -11.93 12.61 -0.36
N GLY A 98 -11.89 13.07 -1.62
CA GLY A 98 -10.64 13.26 -2.35
C GLY A 98 -9.72 14.28 -1.67
N PHE A 99 -10.29 15.38 -1.16
CA PHE A 99 -9.53 16.39 -0.44
C PHE A 99 -8.99 15.89 0.90
N ILE A 100 -9.79 15.17 1.70
CA ILE A 100 -9.33 14.55 2.95
C ILE A 100 -8.17 13.58 2.69
N THR A 101 -8.30 12.73 1.66
CA THR A 101 -7.25 11.78 1.26
C THR A 101 -5.96 12.51 0.85
N HIS A 102 -6.08 13.63 0.13
CA HIS A 102 -4.93 14.46 -0.24
C HIS A 102 -4.21 15.04 0.98
N VAL A 103 -4.96 15.54 1.98
CA VAL A 103 -4.40 16.08 3.23
C VAL A 103 -3.64 15.00 4.02
N ILE A 104 -4.19 13.79 4.14
CA ILE A 104 -3.55 12.66 4.83
C ILE A 104 -2.23 12.30 4.14
N ARG A 105 -2.26 12.08 2.82
CA ARG A 105 -1.08 11.71 2.03
C ARG A 105 0.03 12.77 2.11
N LYS A 106 -0.34 14.05 2.10
CA LYS A 106 0.62 15.16 2.18
C LYS A 106 1.34 15.20 3.53
N TRP A 107 0.63 14.91 4.62
CA TRP A 107 1.25 14.80 5.95
C TRP A 107 2.22 13.61 6.00
N GLU A 108 1.83 12.44 5.49
CA GLU A 108 2.69 11.26 5.47
C GLU A 108 4.01 11.54 4.73
N GLN A 109 3.93 12.17 3.54
CA GLN A 109 5.11 12.57 2.76
C GLN A 109 6.05 13.52 3.53
N GLN A 110 5.51 14.42 4.36
CA GLN A 110 6.32 15.33 5.16
C GLN A 110 7.01 14.66 6.35
N GLN A 111 6.39 13.63 6.94
CA GLN A 111 7.02 12.86 8.03
C GLN A 111 8.24 12.11 7.54
N PHE A 112 8.18 11.51 6.34
CA PHE A 112 9.34 10.89 5.71
C PHE A 112 10.46 11.90 5.39
N SER A 113 10.11 13.17 5.17
CA SER A 113 11.09 14.21 4.84
C SER A 113 11.79 14.84 6.06
N SER A 114 11.28 14.64 7.29
CA SER A 114 11.68 15.40 8.49
C SER A 114 12.74 14.71 9.38
N GLN A 115 13.27 13.54 9.02
CA GLN A 115 14.37 12.86 9.74
C GLN A 115 15.78 13.21 9.23
N LYS A 116 16.08 14.49 8.96
CA LYS A 116 17.42 14.94 8.54
C LYS A 116 18.20 15.66 9.64
N THR A 117 19.22 14.98 10.15
CA THR A 117 20.35 15.43 10.99
C THR A 117 21.39 16.28 10.21
N PRO A 118 22.42 16.89 10.86
CA PRO A 118 23.01 18.21 10.55
C PRO A 118 23.90 18.26 9.29
N GLN A 119 23.31 18.05 8.11
CA GLN A 119 23.96 18.24 6.81
C GLN A 119 23.81 19.66 6.25
N GLU A 120 22.91 20.48 6.83
CA GLU A 120 22.68 21.86 6.37
C GLU A 120 23.87 22.80 6.64
N LYS A 121 24.68 22.51 7.68
CA LYS A 121 25.93 23.25 7.91
C LYS A 121 27.01 22.92 6.87
N ILE A 122 26.99 21.72 6.29
CA ILE A 122 27.93 21.30 5.24
C ILE A 122 27.45 21.80 3.86
N ALA A 123 26.14 21.85 3.62
CA ALA A 123 25.56 22.36 2.38
C ALA A 123 25.89 23.85 2.15
N ASN A 124 25.93 24.66 3.21
CA ASN A 124 26.31 26.08 3.11
C ASN A 124 27.82 26.28 2.87
N LEU A 125 28.67 25.40 3.39
CA LEU A 125 30.11 25.41 3.09
C LEU A 125 30.40 24.93 1.65
N LEU A 126 29.66 23.92 1.18
CA LEU A 126 29.75 23.43 -0.21
C LEU A 126 29.13 24.40 -1.23
N ALA A 127 28.12 25.19 -0.85
CA ALA A 127 27.54 26.23 -1.71
C ALA A 127 28.50 27.41 -1.94
N GLN A 128 29.35 27.74 -0.97
CA GLN A 128 30.41 28.75 -1.13
C GLN A 128 31.54 28.26 -2.05
N GLU A 129 31.86 26.96 -2.06
CA GLU A 129 32.82 26.40 -3.01
C GLU A 129 32.26 26.26 -4.43
N ARG A 130 30.94 26.03 -4.58
CA ARG A 130 30.27 25.90 -5.89
C ARG A 130 30.16 27.22 -6.67
N GLN A 131 30.34 28.38 -6.04
CA GLN A 131 30.43 29.65 -6.77
C GLN A 131 31.81 29.87 -7.42
N LYS A 132 32.84 29.09 -7.07
CA LYS A 132 34.18 29.20 -7.69
C LYS A 132 34.40 28.32 -8.92
N TYR A 133 33.50 27.38 -9.20
CA TYR A 133 33.62 26.46 -10.34
C TYR A 133 32.28 26.29 -11.07
N SER A 134 31.78 27.36 -11.68
CA SER A 134 30.73 27.26 -12.69
C SER A 134 31.37 27.15 -14.06
N THR A 135 31.49 25.93 -14.57
CA THR A 135 31.59 25.69 -16.02
C THR A 135 30.82 24.41 -16.37
N VAL A 136 29.62 24.65 -16.91
CA VAL A 136 28.86 23.86 -17.90
C VAL A 136 28.78 22.34 -17.70
N ALA A 137 27.55 21.83 -17.49
CA ALA A 137 27.10 20.58 -18.10
C ALA A 137 25.59 20.61 -18.38
N SER A 138 25.28 20.37 -19.65
CA SER A 138 23.98 20.31 -20.32
C SER A 138 23.06 19.20 -19.77
N GLY A 139 21.75 19.45 -19.77
CA GLY A 139 20.72 18.47 -19.46
C GLY A 139 20.67 17.30 -20.44
N GLU A 140 20.67 16.08 -19.91
CA GLU A 140 20.28 14.86 -20.64
C GLU A 140 18.76 14.66 -20.52
N PRO A 141 18.07 14.20 -21.59
CA PRO A 141 16.65 13.87 -21.54
C PRO A 141 16.41 12.64 -20.63
N PRO A 142 15.25 12.58 -19.93
CA PRO A 142 14.96 11.51 -18.98
C PRO A 142 14.89 10.15 -19.69
N ILE A 143 15.61 9.17 -19.13
CA ILE A 143 15.72 7.82 -19.69
C ILE A 143 14.50 7.01 -19.25
N LYS A 144 13.79 6.39 -20.21
CA LYS A 144 12.65 5.50 -19.95
C LYS A 144 13.15 4.09 -19.58
N VAL A 145 13.66 3.91 -18.38
CA VAL A 145 13.76 2.56 -17.80
C VAL A 145 12.37 2.15 -17.31
N ASP A 146 11.87 1.02 -17.77
CA ASP A 146 10.58 0.49 -17.32
C ASP A 146 10.69 0.07 -15.83
N ARG A 147 9.87 0.68 -14.97
CA ARG A 147 9.84 0.37 -13.52
C ARG A 147 9.42 -1.07 -13.28
N ASP A 148 8.69 -1.62 -14.23
CA ASP A 148 8.08 -2.93 -14.14
C ASP A 148 9.05 -4.07 -14.39
N VAL A 149 10.24 -3.79 -14.92
CA VAL A 149 11.31 -4.77 -15.19
C VAL A 149 11.81 -5.46 -13.91
N ILE A 150 11.83 -4.77 -12.76
CA ILE A 150 12.28 -5.37 -11.50
C ILE A 150 11.40 -6.56 -11.11
N ILE A 151 10.10 -6.48 -11.39
CA ILE A 151 9.10 -7.46 -11.00
C ILE A 151 9.34 -8.82 -11.68
N ASP A 152 9.97 -8.81 -12.85
CA ASP A 152 10.24 -10.01 -13.63
C ASP A 152 11.49 -10.78 -13.17
N TYR A 153 12.33 -10.19 -12.32
CA TYR A 153 13.57 -10.81 -11.86
C TYR A 153 13.36 -11.72 -10.64
N ASP A 154 14.04 -12.86 -10.60
CA ASP A 154 14.16 -13.89 -9.52
C ASP A 154 12.86 -14.33 -8.79
N LEU A 155 11.76 -14.48 -9.52
CA LEU A 155 10.54 -15.15 -9.03
C LEU A 155 10.19 -16.42 -9.83
N GLU A 156 11.10 -16.96 -10.64
CA GLU A 156 10.77 -18.07 -11.52
C GLU A 156 10.40 -19.36 -10.79
N ALA A 157 11.01 -19.67 -9.64
CA ALA A 157 10.61 -20.84 -8.85
C ALA A 157 9.17 -20.74 -8.33
N PRO A 158 8.75 -19.66 -7.63
CA PRO A 158 7.34 -19.51 -7.23
C PRO A 158 6.41 -19.36 -8.44
N MET A 159 6.82 -18.70 -9.53
CA MET A 159 5.98 -18.56 -10.73
C MET A 159 5.81 -19.87 -11.50
N ALA A 160 6.82 -20.73 -11.56
CA ALA A 160 6.69 -22.06 -12.16
C ALA A 160 5.64 -22.89 -11.42
N LYS A 161 5.65 -22.85 -10.08
CA LYS A 161 4.65 -23.53 -9.26
C LYS A 161 3.26 -22.93 -9.46
N PHE A 162 3.15 -21.59 -9.50
CA PHE A 162 1.89 -20.93 -9.83
C PHE A 162 1.35 -21.36 -11.20
N ARG A 163 2.20 -21.36 -12.24
CA ARG A 163 1.83 -21.80 -13.59
C ARG A 163 1.43 -23.26 -13.65
N GLN A 164 2.02 -24.14 -12.85
CA GLN A 164 1.64 -25.56 -12.80
C GLN A 164 0.23 -25.75 -12.24
N GLU A 165 -0.13 -24.98 -11.21
CA GLU A 165 -1.39 -25.14 -10.49
C GLU A 165 -2.55 -24.39 -11.14
N VAL A 166 -2.30 -23.19 -11.66
CA VAL A 166 -3.32 -22.40 -12.36
C VAL A 166 -3.66 -23.08 -13.68
N GLY A 167 -4.89 -23.58 -13.81
CA GLY A 167 -5.46 -24.08 -15.06
C GLY A 167 -5.90 -22.95 -16.01
N TYR A 168 -6.51 -23.32 -17.13
CA TYR A 168 -7.13 -22.35 -18.05
C TYR A 168 -8.43 -21.76 -17.47
N GLU A 169 -9.13 -22.52 -16.63
CA GLU A 169 -10.36 -22.13 -15.95
C GLU A 169 -10.44 -22.79 -14.58
N GLY A 170 -11.15 -22.16 -13.63
CA GLY A 170 -11.40 -22.70 -12.30
C GLY A 170 -11.01 -21.76 -11.17
N ALA A 171 -11.16 -22.28 -9.94
CA ALA A 171 -10.82 -21.56 -8.73
C ALA A 171 -9.51 -22.11 -8.17
N PHE A 172 -8.58 -21.23 -7.79
CA PHE A 172 -7.27 -21.56 -7.27
C PHE A 172 -6.99 -20.74 -6.00
N VAL A 173 -6.27 -21.32 -5.05
CA VAL A 173 -5.93 -20.62 -3.81
C VAL A 173 -4.45 -20.78 -3.50
N PHE A 174 -3.80 -19.67 -3.17
CA PHE A 174 -2.38 -19.59 -2.89
C PHE A 174 -2.13 -18.98 -1.53
N ALA A 175 -1.07 -19.44 -0.86
CA ALA A 175 -0.60 -18.86 0.38
C ALA A 175 0.80 -18.30 0.18
N ILE A 176 0.95 -17.01 0.47
CA ILE A 176 2.23 -16.30 0.43
C ILE A 176 2.48 -15.62 1.77
N GLY A 177 3.75 -15.42 2.08
CA GLY A 177 4.16 -14.80 3.33
C GLY A 177 5.53 -14.18 3.21
N TYR A 178 5.66 -12.96 3.71
CA TYR A 178 6.92 -12.24 3.72
C TYR A 178 6.92 -11.19 4.83
N ARG A 179 8.12 -10.78 5.25
CA ARG A 179 8.29 -9.81 6.35
C ARG A 179 7.81 -8.41 5.99
N HIS A 180 8.07 -7.98 4.75
CA HIS A 180 7.79 -6.62 4.29
C HIS A 180 6.59 -6.57 3.35
N LEU A 181 5.63 -5.70 3.66
CA LEU A 181 4.43 -5.47 2.84
C LEU A 181 4.78 -5.06 1.40
N ILE A 182 5.73 -4.15 1.24
CA ILE A 182 6.18 -3.63 -0.08
C ILE A 182 6.57 -4.77 -1.03
N ILE A 183 7.29 -5.78 -0.53
CA ILE A 183 7.72 -6.93 -1.35
C ILE A 183 6.55 -7.85 -1.67
N LEU A 184 5.61 -8.04 -0.74
CA LEU A 184 4.41 -8.83 -1.03
C LEU A 184 3.56 -8.15 -2.10
N GLU A 185 3.26 -6.87 -1.91
CA GLU A 185 2.32 -6.12 -2.74
C GLU A 185 2.90 -5.79 -4.11
N HIS A 186 4.01 -5.05 -4.14
CA HIS A 186 4.51 -4.45 -5.38
C HIS A 186 5.43 -5.36 -6.19
N TYR A 187 5.86 -6.48 -5.61
CA TYR A 187 6.79 -7.39 -6.26
C TYR A 187 6.18 -8.77 -6.47
N ILE A 188 5.83 -9.49 -5.39
CA ILE A 188 5.34 -10.88 -5.51
C ILE A 188 3.93 -10.95 -6.09
N ILE A 189 2.97 -10.23 -5.51
CA ILE A 189 1.57 -10.23 -5.95
C ILE A 189 1.46 -9.62 -7.35
N GLU A 190 2.18 -8.53 -7.60
CA GLU A 190 2.21 -7.93 -8.94
C GLU A 190 2.75 -8.91 -9.99
N ARG A 191 3.79 -9.69 -9.68
CA ARG A 191 4.28 -10.75 -10.58
C ARG A 191 3.24 -11.84 -10.81
N LEU A 192 2.53 -12.30 -9.77
CA LEU A 192 1.44 -13.28 -9.90
C LEU A 192 0.32 -12.76 -10.81
N ARG A 193 -0.03 -11.49 -10.67
CA ARG A 193 -1.04 -10.81 -11.49
C ARG A 193 -0.62 -10.77 -12.96
N ARG A 194 0.64 -10.47 -13.25
CA ARG A 194 1.18 -10.48 -14.62
C ARG A 194 1.22 -11.87 -15.22
N GLU A 195 1.64 -12.86 -14.44
CA GLU A 195 1.67 -14.26 -14.88
C GLU A 195 0.27 -14.78 -15.20
N LEU A 196 -0.74 -14.46 -14.37
CA LEU A 196 -2.13 -14.82 -14.65
C LEU A 196 -2.61 -14.20 -15.97
N ARG A 197 -2.39 -12.89 -16.14
CA ARG A 197 -2.75 -12.14 -17.36
C ARG A 197 -2.07 -12.70 -18.61
N GLY A 198 -0.78 -13.02 -18.50
CA GLY A 198 0.00 -13.63 -19.58
C GLY A 198 -0.52 -15.01 -19.96
N LYS A 199 -0.89 -15.82 -18.97
CA LYS A 199 -1.40 -17.19 -19.17
C LYS A 199 -2.80 -17.22 -19.78
N THR A 200 -3.73 -16.40 -19.28
CA THR A 200 -5.13 -16.41 -19.74
C THR A 200 -5.39 -15.46 -20.91
N ARG A 201 -4.48 -14.50 -21.15
CA ARG A 201 -4.63 -13.38 -22.10
C ARG A 201 -5.86 -12.51 -21.82
N ARG A 202 -6.33 -12.49 -20.57
CA ARG A 202 -7.45 -11.64 -20.13
C ARG A 202 -6.97 -10.62 -19.10
N GLN A 203 -7.74 -9.54 -18.98
CA GLN A 203 -7.57 -8.65 -17.84
C GLN A 203 -7.90 -9.42 -16.56
N ASN A 204 -7.22 -9.06 -15.47
CA ASN A 204 -7.57 -9.55 -14.15
C ASN A 204 -7.93 -8.39 -13.22
N GLN A 205 -9.05 -8.53 -12.55
CA GLN A 205 -9.51 -7.58 -11.55
C GLN A 205 -8.94 -7.97 -10.18
N GLN A 206 -8.32 -6.98 -9.54
CA GLN A 206 -7.78 -7.09 -8.19
C GLN A 206 -8.84 -6.67 -7.17
N LEU A 207 -9.13 -7.57 -6.24
CA LEU A 207 -10.04 -7.35 -5.11
C LEU A 207 -9.25 -7.62 -3.83
N GLU A 208 -9.56 -6.91 -2.76
CA GLU A 208 -8.79 -6.97 -1.52
C GLU A 208 -9.67 -6.87 -0.29
N ILE A 209 -9.34 -7.64 0.74
CA ILE A 209 -9.90 -7.51 2.09
C ILE A 209 -8.78 -7.58 3.14
N ARG A 210 -9.01 -6.97 4.31
CA ARG A 210 -7.97 -6.82 5.33
C ARG A 210 -8.46 -7.41 6.64
N LEU A 211 -7.88 -8.53 7.01
CA LEU A 211 -8.29 -9.25 8.20
C LEU A 211 -7.58 -8.71 9.43
N TYR A 212 -8.39 -8.39 10.44
CA TYR A 212 -7.94 -8.03 11.77
C TYR A 212 -8.54 -9.00 12.79
N ARG A 213 -7.74 -9.42 13.78
CA ARG A 213 -8.16 -10.39 14.79
C ARG A 213 -9.37 -9.94 15.60
N LYS A 214 -9.56 -8.63 15.74
CA LYS A 214 -10.69 -8.04 16.47
C LYS A 214 -12.01 -8.14 15.72
N SER A 215 -11.98 -8.22 14.38
CA SER A 215 -13.17 -8.22 13.53
C SER A 215 -13.53 -9.60 12.98
N ILE A 216 -12.56 -10.52 12.90
CA ILE A 216 -12.74 -11.81 12.23
C ILE A 216 -12.61 -12.95 13.23
N ALA A 217 -13.74 -13.63 13.48
CA ALA A 217 -13.80 -14.83 14.31
C ALA A 217 -14.14 -16.08 13.50
N THR A 218 -14.86 -15.93 12.37
CA THR A 218 -15.38 -17.04 11.57
C THR A 218 -15.16 -16.83 10.06
N PRO A 219 -15.23 -17.90 9.24
CA PRO A 219 -15.16 -17.78 7.77
C PRO A 219 -16.27 -16.91 7.19
N ALA A 220 -17.46 -16.92 7.80
CA ALA A 220 -18.59 -16.09 7.41
C ALA A 220 -18.33 -14.60 7.63
N ASP A 221 -17.46 -14.23 8.59
CA ASP A 221 -17.07 -12.83 8.79
C ASP A 221 -16.16 -12.36 7.66
N ILE A 222 -15.29 -13.23 7.12
CA ILE A 222 -14.45 -12.92 5.94
C ILE A 222 -15.33 -12.69 4.71
N GLU A 223 -16.31 -13.56 4.49
CA GLU A 223 -17.29 -13.40 3.41
C GLU A 223 -18.10 -12.12 3.58
N ARG A 224 -18.63 -11.85 4.78
CA ARG A 224 -19.37 -10.62 5.07
C ARG A 224 -18.53 -9.36 4.85
N GLU A 225 -17.25 -9.36 5.26
CA GLU A 225 -16.35 -8.23 5.03
C GLU A 225 -16.18 -7.97 3.52
N PHE A 226 -15.97 -9.03 2.74
CA PHE A 226 -15.88 -8.94 1.27
C PHE A 226 -17.17 -8.40 0.65
N LEU A 227 -18.31 -9.03 0.95
CA LEU A 227 -19.60 -8.70 0.37
C LEU A 227 -20.01 -7.26 0.70
N ASN A 228 -19.82 -6.82 1.96
CA ASN A 228 -20.11 -5.45 2.37
C ASN A 228 -19.18 -4.44 1.70
N LYS A 229 -17.89 -4.74 1.58
CA LYS A 229 -16.92 -3.83 0.97
C LYS A 229 -17.21 -3.58 -0.51
N TYR A 230 -17.64 -4.61 -1.23
CA TYR A 230 -17.87 -4.55 -2.66
C TYR A 230 -19.36 -4.47 -3.06
N GLN A 231 -20.26 -4.42 -2.06
CA GLN A 231 -21.72 -4.32 -2.24
C GLN A 231 -22.32 -5.44 -3.09
N PHE A 232 -21.86 -6.68 -2.87
CA PHE A 232 -22.43 -7.88 -3.50
C PHE A 232 -23.34 -8.62 -2.52
N ALA A 233 -24.41 -9.22 -3.01
CA ALA A 233 -25.28 -10.10 -2.25
C ALA A 233 -24.61 -11.45 -1.97
N ASP A 234 -23.85 -11.98 -2.95
CA ASP A 234 -23.09 -13.22 -2.82
C ASP A 234 -21.87 -13.25 -3.77
N PHE A 235 -21.02 -14.28 -3.61
CA PHE A 235 -19.84 -14.47 -4.45
C PHE A 235 -20.15 -14.84 -5.91
N THR A 236 -21.36 -15.35 -6.21
CA THR A 236 -21.74 -15.67 -7.59
C THR A 236 -22.08 -14.42 -8.39
N GLU A 237 -22.65 -13.41 -7.73
CA GLU A 237 -22.92 -12.10 -8.31
C GLU A 237 -21.65 -11.43 -8.86
N LEU A 238 -20.50 -11.65 -8.22
CA LEU A 238 -19.20 -11.17 -8.71
C LEU A 238 -18.92 -11.60 -10.16
N PHE A 239 -19.28 -12.82 -10.52
CA PHE A 239 -19.02 -13.36 -11.87
C PHE A 239 -20.14 -13.02 -12.85
N ASN A 240 -21.35 -12.76 -12.36
CA ASN A 240 -22.49 -12.36 -13.19
C ASN A 240 -22.42 -10.89 -13.61
N THR A 241 -21.90 -10.03 -12.73
CA THR A 241 -21.80 -8.57 -12.96
C THR A 241 -20.57 -8.18 -13.76
N GLN A 242 -19.50 -8.95 -13.66
CA GLN A 242 -18.26 -8.65 -14.36
C GLN A 242 -18.18 -9.40 -15.69
N GLY A 243 -17.70 -8.68 -16.72
CA GLY A 243 -17.47 -9.23 -18.06
C GLY A 243 -16.40 -10.33 -18.08
N ASN A 244 -15.86 -10.66 -19.25
CA ASN A 244 -14.88 -11.73 -19.44
C ASN A 244 -13.48 -11.43 -18.83
N THR A 245 -13.43 -11.33 -17.50
CA THR A 245 -12.29 -10.90 -16.69
C THR A 245 -11.99 -11.96 -15.63
N ASP A 246 -10.71 -12.27 -15.43
CA ASP A 246 -10.29 -13.14 -14.33
C ASP A 246 -10.26 -12.35 -13.01
N MET A 247 -10.44 -13.03 -11.90
CA MET A 247 -10.56 -12.39 -10.59
C MET A 247 -9.40 -12.80 -9.69
N MET A 248 -8.75 -11.84 -9.05
CA MET A 248 -7.74 -12.10 -8.03
C MET A 248 -8.15 -11.44 -6.72
N LEU A 249 -8.55 -12.24 -5.72
CA LEU A 249 -8.88 -11.80 -4.37
C LEU A 249 -7.67 -11.94 -3.46
N ILE A 250 -7.13 -10.81 -3.01
CA ILE A 250 -6.02 -10.75 -2.05
C ILE A 250 -6.60 -10.59 -0.66
N ILE A 251 -6.26 -11.52 0.24
CA ILE A 251 -6.71 -11.49 1.62
C ILE A 251 -5.52 -11.22 2.51
N TRP A 252 -5.43 -9.99 3.01
CA TRP A 252 -4.33 -9.53 3.84
C TRP A 252 -4.52 -9.97 5.29
N ASN A 253 -3.57 -10.75 5.81
CA ASN A 253 -3.51 -11.15 7.21
C ASN A 253 -2.37 -10.41 7.93
N TYR A 254 -2.71 -9.41 8.74
CA TYR A 254 -1.74 -8.62 9.50
C TYR A 254 -1.47 -9.20 10.89
N ASP A 255 -2.49 -9.64 11.63
CA ASP A 255 -2.38 -9.93 13.08
C ASP A 255 -2.97 -11.30 13.51
N ILE A 256 -3.74 -11.99 12.66
CA ILE A 256 -4.30 -13.31 12.99
C ILE A 256 -3.18 -14.38 13.01
N PRO A 257 -2.98 -15.10 14.13
CA PRO A 257 -1.98 -16.17 14.24
C PRO A 257 -2.23 -17.32 13.25
N GLU A 258 -1.16 -17.94 12.76
CA GLU A 258 -1.21 -19.06 11.79
C GLU A 258 -2.14 -20.20 12.23
N LYS A 259 -2.11 -20.58 13.51
CA LYS A 259 -2.95 -21.64 14.08
C LYS A 259 -4.45 -21.38 13.93
N LEU A 260 -4.87 -20.12 13.97
CA LEU A 260 -6.27 -19.72 13.80
C LEU A 260 -6.58 -19.44 12.33
N MET A 261 -5.63 -18.84 11.60
CA MET A 261 -5.80 -18.48 10.21
C MET A 261 -5.95 -19.71 9.30
N LYS A 262 -5.23 -20.80 9.60
CA LYS A 262 -5.28 -22.04 8.81
C LYS A 262 -6.69 -22.66 8.72
N PRO A 263 -7.39 -22.97 9.82
CA PRO A 263 -8.75 -23.48 9.74
C PRO A 263 -9.73 -22.46 9.13
N LEU A 264 -9.58 -21.17 9.45
CA LEU A 264 -10.41 -20.11 8.84
C LEU A 264 -10.27 -20.08 7.31
N ALA A 265 -9.04 -20.13 6.81
CA ALA A 265 -8.76 -20.16 5.37
C ALA A 265 -9.29 -21.43 4.69
N GLN A 266 -9.18 -22.58 5.37
CA GLN A 266 -9.68 -23.86 4.88
C GLN A 266 -11.21 -23.83 4.70
N ASP A 267 -11.91 -23.41 5.73
CA ASP A 267 -13.38 -23.42 5.76
C ASP A 267 -13.95 -22.38 4.79
N PHE A 268 -13.33 -21.19 4.74
CA PHE A 268 -13.66 -20.15 3.77
C PHE A 268 -13.50 -20.66 2.34
N TRP A 269 -12.34 -21.26 2.03
CA TRP A 269 -12.08 -21.80 0.70
C TRP A 269 -13.08 -22.90 0.31
N THR A 270 -13.33 -23.83 1.21
CA THR A 270 -14.24 -24.97 0.96
C THR A 270 -15.67 -24.49 0.69
N THR A 271 -16.09 -23.42 1.37
CA THR A 271 -17.42 -22.82 1.21
C THR A 271 -17.54 -22.13 -0.16
N ILE A 272 -16.58 -21.26 -0.49
CA ILE A 272 -16.63 -20.44 -1.69
C ILE A 272 -16.35 -21.24 -2.96
N ALA A 273 -15.36 -22.14 -2.94
CA ALA A 273 -15.01 -22.92 -4.13
C ALA A 273 -16.23 -23.69 -4.66
N ARG A 274 -17.10 -24.20 -3.77
CA ARG A 274 -18.32 -24.91 -4.14
C ARG A 274 -19.36 -23.98 -4.78
N SER A 275 -19.55 -22.78 -4.25
CA SER A 275 -20.57 -21.84 -4.76
C SER A 275 -20.21 -21.26 -6.13
N ILE A 276 -18.94 -20.96 -6.38
CA ILE A 276 -18.50 -20.27 -7.61
C ILE A 276 -18.10 -21.22 -8.75
N SER A 277 -17.82 -22.50 -8.46
CA SER A 277 -17.38 -23.47 -9.46
C SER A 277 -18.27 -23.53 -10.73
N PRO A 278 -19.61 -23.49 -10.61
CA PRO A 278 -20.49 -23.47 -11.79
C PRO A 278 -20.30 -22.22 -12.67
N CYS A 279 -20.08 -21.05 -12.06
CA CYS A 279 -19.89 -19.78 -12.76
C CYS A 279 -18.57 -19.75 -13.54
N LEU A 280 -17.52 -20.40 -13.01
CA LEU A 280 -16.18 -20.39 -13.60
C LEU A 280 -16.06 -21.29 -14.83
N LYS A 281 -16.60 -22.52 -14.76
CA LYS A 281 -16.55 -23.50 -15.86
C LYS A 281 -17.34 -23.03 -17.08
N ASN A 282 -18.53 -22.46 -16.85
CA ASN A 282 -19.42 -22.05 -17.94
C ASN A 282 -18.91 -20.82 -18.70
N GLN A 283 -17.99 -20.06 -18.10
CA GLN A 283 -17.46 -18.81 -18.66
C GLN A 283 -15.95 -18.88 -18.93
N SER A 284 -15.35 -20.06 -18.72
CA SER A 284 -13.91 -20.34 -18.80
C SER A 284 -13.03 -19.34 -18.05
N ARG A 285 -13.43 -18.88 -16.86
CA ARG A 285 -12.72 -17.85 -16.07
C ARG A 285 -11.87 -18.44 -14.96
N CYS A 286 -10.88 -17.65 -14.52
CA CYS A 286 -10.08 -17.96 -13.33
C CYS A 286 -10.51 -17.10 -12.13
N PHE A 287 -10.64 -17.73 -10.96
CA PHE A 287 -10.68 -17.05 -9.67
C PHE A 287 -9.48 -17.47 -8.83
N VAL A 288 -8.66 -16.51 -8.44
CA VAL A 288 -7.43 -16.75 -7.68
C VAL A 288 -7.56 -16.07 -6.32
N ILE A 289 -7.51 -16.84 -5.24
CA ILE A 289 -7.39 -16.29 -3.88
C ILE A 289 -5.91 -16.30 -3.48
N VAL A 290 -5.42 -15.18 -2.96
CA VAL A 290 -4.07 -15.07 -2.40
C VAL A 290 -4.16 -14.71 -0.92
N TRP A 291 -3.82 -15.66 -0.05
CA TRP A 291 -3.63 -15.40 1.37
C TRP A 291 -2.28 -14.73 1.59
N ALA A 292 -2.29 -13.41 1.76
CA ALA A 292 -1.10 -12.58 1.92
C ALA A 292 -0.78 -12.37 3.41
N ASN A 293 0.16 -13.16 3.93
CA ASN A 293 0.52 -13.17 5.35
C ASN A 293 1.69 -12.21 5.61
N VAL A 294 1.39 -11.02 6.11
CA VAL A 294 2.39 -9.96 6.36
C VAL A 294 3.12 -10.24 7.67
N GLY A 295 4.45 -10.18 7.65
CA GLY A 295 5.27 -10.46 8.84
C GLY A 295 5.35 -11.94 9.23
N LYS A 296 4.68 -12.83 8.49
CA LYS A 296 4.45 -14.23 8.87
C LYS A 296 4.88 -15.18 7.76
N ARG A 297 4.98 -16.47 8.11
CA ARG A 297 5.24 -17.53 7.11
C ARG A 297 3.97 -17.76 6.28
N PRO A 298 4.12 -18.23 5.02
CA PRO A 298 2.97 -18.71 4.25
C PRO A 298 2.23 -19.82 5.02
N LEU A 299 0.90 -19.84 4.95
CA LEU A 299 0.05 -20.85 5.60
C LEU A 299 0.24 -22.22 4.93
N PRO A 300 0.84 -23.23 5.61
CA PRO A 300 1.03 -24.55 5.02
C PRO A 300 -0.14 -25.49 5.32
N GLY A 301 -0.48 -26.34 4.35
CA GLY A 301 -1.40 -27.47 4.55
C GLY A 301 -2.87 -27.08 4.67
N VAL A 302 -3.30 -26.01 4.00
CA VAL A 302 -4.71 -25.79 3.63
C VAL A 302 -4.96 -26.64 2.36
N ASN A 303 -5.95 -27.52 2.37
CA ASN A 303 -6.29 -28.40 1.25
C ASN A 303 -6.68 -27.59 0.02
N GLY A 304 -6.09 -27.95 -1.13
CA GLY A 304 -6.23 -27.21 -2.38
C GLY A 304 -5.49 -25.88 -2.42
N CYS A 305 -4.75 -25.52 -1.36
CA CYS A 305 -3.94 -24.32 -1.30
C CYS A 305 -2.47 -24.59 -1.60
N THR A 306 -1.97 -23.85 -2.58
CA THR A 306 -0.58 -23.91 -2.98
C THR A 306 0.23 -22.85 -2.25
N THR A 307 1.14 -23.31 -1.40
CA THR A 307 2.13 -22.42 -0.78
C THR A 307 3.18 -22.01 -1.80
N LEU A 308 3.39 -20.70 -1.99
CA LEU A 308 4.49 -20.16 -2.80
C LEU A 308 5.61 -19.68 -1.87
N SER A 309 6.81 -20.22 -2.09
CA SER A 309 8.01 -19.81 -1.38
C SER A 309 8.48 -18.45 -1.88
N THR A 310 8.81 -17.56 -0.95
CA THR A 310 9.38 -16.24 -1.25
C THR A 310 10.89 -16.31 -1.12
N PRO A 311 11.66 -15.81 -2.12
CA PRO A 311 13.11 -15.73 -1.99
C PRO A 311 13.48 -14.79 -0.84
N LYS A 312 14.58 -15.07 -0.14
CA LYS A 312 15.10 -14.19 0.92
C LYS A 312 16.16 -13.22 0.41
N LYS A 313 16.88 -13.63 -0.63
CA LYS A 313 17.95 -12.87 -1.26
C LYS A 313 17.86 -13.02 -2.77
N PHE A 314 18.22 -11.97 -3.48
CA PHE A 314 18.64 -12.07 -4.86
C PHE A 314 20.03 -12.69 -4.93
N LYS A 315 20.29 -13.42 -6.02
CA LYS A 315 21.64 -13.90 -6.35
C LYS A 315 22.42 -12.79 -7.04
N PRO A 316 23.46 -12.19 -6.42
CA PRO A 316 24.19 -11.07 -7.02
C PRO A 316 24.88 -11.46 -8.35
N CYS A 317 25.35 -12.71 -8.45
CA CYS A 317 25.97 -13.24 -9.67
C CYS A 317 25.03 -13.21 -10.88
N ASP A 318 23.73 -13.33 -10.67
CA ASP A 318 22.72 -13.29 -11.73
C ASP A 318 22.14 -11.87 -11.87
N LEU A 319 22.01 -11.15 -10.76
CA LEU A 319 21.34 -9.85 -10.69
C LEU A 319 22.15 -8.76 -11.38
N LEU A 320 23.45 -8.67 -11.10
CA LEU A 320 24.28 -7.57 -11.60
C LEU A 320 24.42 -7.61 -13.12
N PRO A 321 24.70 -8.78 -13.77
CA PRO A 321 24.69 -8.86 -15.22
C PRO A 321 23.33 -8.54 -15.83
N TRP A 322 22.24 -9.03 -15.22
CA TRP A 322 20.89 -8.76 -15.67
C TRP A 322 20.57 -7.25 -15.62
N PHE A 323 20.81 -6.61 -14.47
CA PHE A 323 20.51 -5.20 -14.27
C PHE A 323 21.38 -4.32 -15.18
N ARG A 324 22.66 -4.67 -15.36
CA ARG A 324 23.54 -4.04 -16.35
C ARG A 324 22.93 -4.06 -17.76
N SER A 325 22.38 -5.20 -18.18
CA SER A 325 21.72 -5.32 -19.48
C SER A 325 20.52 -4.38 -19.60
N GLN A 326 19.70 -4.28 -18.56
CA GLN A 326 18.54 -3.36 -18.53
C GLN A 326 18.98 -1.91 -18.69
N LEU A 327 20.01 -1.49 -17.96
CA LEU A 327 20.54 -0.13 -18.04
C LEU A 327 21.18 0.18 -19.40
N LYS A 328 21.88 -0.79 -20.00
CA LYS A 328 22.44 -0.65 -21.35
C LYS A 328 21.35 -0.49 -22.41
N MET A 329 20.29 -1.28 -22.33
CA MET A 329 19.13 -1.13 -23.24
C MET A 329 18.45 0.23 -23.07
N GLY A 330 18.48 0.80 -21.87
CA GLY A 330 18.05 2.17 -21.60
C GLY A 330 18.98 3.26 -22.15
N GLY A 331 20.13 2.93 -22.75
CA GLY A 331 21.07 3.90 -23.30
C GLY A 331 21.95 4.60 -22.26
N ILE A 332 22.09 4.03 -21.06
CA ILE A 332 22.89 4.61 -19.97
C ILE A 332 24.38 4.37 -20.23
N ARG A 333 25.21 5.37 -19.95
CA ARG A 333 26.66 5.29 -20.14
C ARG A 333 27.28 4.28 -19.18
N GLU A 334 28.29 3.55 -19.65
CA GLU A 334 28.93 2.48 -18.88
C GLU A 334 29.49 2.96 -17.53
N GLU A 335 30.03 4.18 -17.46
CA GLU A 335 30.54 4.77 -16.20
C GLU A 335 29.45 4.94 -15.14
N GLN A 336 28.26 5.39 -15.55
CA GLN A 336 27.09 5.51 -14.67
C GLN A 336 26.58 4.13 -14.26
N ILE A 337 26.58 3.16 -15.19
CA ILE A 337 26.19 1.78 -14.88
C ILE A 337 27.10 1.18 -13.80
N GLN A 338 28.42 1.34 -13.91
CA GLN A 338 29.37 0.85 -12.90
C GLN A 338 29.18 1.52 -11.52
N HIS A 339 28.70 2.77 -11.49
CA HIS A 339 28.31 3.40 -10.23
C HIS A 339 27.08 2.72 -9.60
N TYR A 340 26.04 2.45 -10.39
CA TYR A 340 24.83 1.80 -9.91
C TYR A 340 25.01 0.33 -9.52
N LEU A 341 25.84 -0.42 -10.26
CA LEU A 341 26.14 -1.81 -9.91
C LEU A 341 26.85 -1.92 -8.56
N ARG A 342 27.79 -1.01 -8.26
CA ARG A 342 28.45 -0.97 -6.93
C ARG A 342 27.47 -0.68 -5.80
N ARG A 343 26.45 0.16 -6.03
CA ARG A 343 25.39 0.41 -5.05
C ARG A 343 24.57 -0.85 -4.76
N LEU A 344 24.27 -1.64 -5.79
CA LEU A 344 23.57 -2.92 -5.64
C LEU A 344 24.44 -4.00 -4.97
N GLU A 345 25.74 -4.03 -5.27
CA GLU A 345 26.69 -4.93 -4.59
C GLU A 345 26.70 -4.70 -3.08
N ASN A 346 26.64 -3.44 -2.64
CA ASN A 346 26.60 -3.09 -1.21
C ASN A 346 25.33 -3.56 -0.47
N GLN A 347 24.30 -4.03 -1.18
CA GLN A 347 23.06 -4.55 -0.57
C GLN A 347 23.15 -6.04 -0.20
N ASP A 348 24.27 -6.72 -0.51
CA ASP A 348 24.50 -8.15 -0.23
C ASP A 348 23.38 -9.10 -0.71
N GLY A 349 22.65 -8.67 -1.74
CA GLY A 349 21.50 -9.37 -2.29
C GLY A 349 20.30 -9.46 -1.35
N GLU A 350 20.28 -8.77 -0.20
CA GLU A 350 19.10 -8.74 0.68
C GLU A 350 17.89 -8.22 -0.10
N LEU A 351 16.83 -9.03 -0.19
CA LEU A 351 15.76 -8.79 -1.17
C LEU A 351 15.13 -7.41 -1.03
N ILE A 352 14.85 -6.97 0.20
CA ILE A 352 14.23 -5.66 0.46
C ILE A 352 15.17 -4.51 0.10
N GLY A 353 16.40 -4.51 0.61
CA GLY A 353 17.36 -3.43 0.38
C GLY A 353 17.73 -3.34 -1.10
N THR A 354 17.97 -4.49 -1.73
CA THR A 354 18.27 -4.56 -3.16
C THR A 354 17.09 -4.12 -4.03
N TYR A 355 15.85 -4.52 -3.70
CA TYR A 355 14.65 -4.07 -4.42
C TYR A 355 14.45 -2.55 -4.31
N GLN A 356 14.63 -1.99 -3.11
CA GLN A 356 14.53 -0.55 -2.88
C GLN A 356 15.63 0.22 -3.62
N GLU A 357 16.86 -0.29 -3.60
CA GLU A 357 18.00 0.29 -4.31
C GLU A 357 17.77 0.28 -5.82
N MET A 358 17.31 -0.83 -6.41
CA MET A 358 16.95 -0.90 -7.83
C MET A 358 15.87 0.13 -8.19
N ASN A 359 14.81 0.25 -7.37
CA ASN A 359 13.77 1.25 -7.59
C ASN A 359 14.32 2.68 -7.51
N GLN A 360 15.20 2.96 -6.55
CA GLN A 360 15.82 4.26 -6.39
C GLN A 360 16.68 4.61 -7.61
N ILE A 361 17.48 3.66 -8.10
CA ILE A 361 18.31 3.84 -9.30
C ILE A 361 17.42 4.16 -10.51
N ILE A 362 16.36 3.39 -10.75
CA ILE A 362 15.41 3.65 -11.85
C ILE A 362 14.79 5.04 -11.70
N HIS A 363 14.46 5.44 -10.48
CA HIS A 363 13.84 6.73 -10.25
C HIS A 363 14.78 7.91 -10.50
N GLU A 364 16.05 7.79 -10.09
CA GLU A 364 17.10 8.77 -10.37
C GLU A 364 17.33 8.94 -11.89
N LEU A 365 17.33 7.83 -12.64
CA LEU A 365 17.51 7.81 -14.09
C LEU A 365 16.37 8.48 -14.87
N GLN A 366 15.16 8.50 -14.30
CA GLN A 366 13.99 9.14 -14.89
C GLN A 366 13.94 10.65 -14.66
N GLY A 367 15.02 11.27 -14.15
CA GLY A 367 15.09 12.71 -13.91
C GLY A 367 14.23 13.20 -12.75
N SER A 368 13.74 12.27 -11.93
CA SER A 368 13.09 12.62 -10.68
C SER A 368 14.19 12.82 -9.64
N SER A 369 14.27 14.05 -9.14
CA SER A 369 15.13 14.43 -8.02
C SER A 369 15.03 13.37 -6.93
N ARG A 370 16.19 12.76 -6.57
CA ARG A 370 16.39 11.78 -5.50
C ARG A 370 15.17 11.68 -4.56
N LEU A 371 14.35 10.63 -4.68
CA LEU A 371 13.63 10.12 -3.50
C LEU A 371 14.70 9.54 -2.60
N TYR A 372 15.34 10.41 -1.82
CA TYR A 372 15.49 10.27 -0.39
C TYR A 372 16.08 11.58 0.13
N GLY A 373 15.29 12.22 0.98
CA GLY A 373 15.80 12.50 2.29
C GLY A 373 15.45 11.36 3.21
#